data_AF-A0A951PY38-F1
#
_entry.id   AF-A0A951PY38-F1
#
_cell.length_a   1.000
_cell.length_b   1.000
_cell.length_c   1.000
_cell.angle_alpha   90.00
_cell.angle_beta   90.00
_cell.angle_gamma   90.00
#
_symmetry.space_group_name_H-M   'P 1'
#
loop_
_entity.id
_entity.type
_entity.pdbx_description
1 polymer ?
#
loop_
_entity_poly.entity_id
_entity_poly.type
_entity_poly.pdbx_seq_one_letter_code
_entity_poly.pdbx_strand_id
1 'polypeptide(L)'
;MYRLNKRALQILRAEVQRCSGNDQVSKIEQEIVIKRLEKLRLEKGSPVKLDELRDSVVDVYPQFSEKVLKQAVKANQQLGFFTKLKWVTILLGSSAGALWLVNLPYPMIRWPIAKTAPILLLPSYINMDYHYREAINNLEQADQLINQATSPADIEQGSQKAKEAQKNLDNLPVWFLGYYPQAYCNFFGCSWKFTIDEFEAARRRVARIDAIAFQDKNAFTPLVQGEQVLKLARQQYEQATSIKDKEQAIASWQAAIDQLEQIPEATFAGETAQTKLKAYKRDFDNARIGTIIAAAQEFDLEAEKIQSIQPKAASELWEQAIKRLNQISTENPRYLEAQRLLAGYQVKLKTVADPRSGTYIEAAKQFAIAAAKASQNPPHPVVKWEQIEKLWQKSINQLENIRVEEPGYIAAQKLLAEYQTNLGIIETRRKAESEAQASFQEANEQIQTLIASPPSDPQQLKGQIQGIINRLKTIKAGTTAYAEAQTLLVSAQKRLQ
;
A
#
# COMPACT_ATOMS: atom_id res chain seq x y z
N MET A 1 38.39 -37.06 -24.94
CA MET A 1 39.42 -36.53 -25.86
C MET A 1 39.68 -35.07 -25.52
N TYR A 2 40.86 -34.54 -25.81
CA TYR A 2 41.12 -33.11 -25.67
C TYR A 2 40.36 -32.33 -26.76
N ARG A 3 39.88 -31.11 -26.46
CA ARG A 3 39.03 -30.34 -27.38
C ARG A 3 39.77 -29.88 -28.63
N LEU A 4 41.09 -29.66 -28.53
CA LEU A 4 41.98 -29.35 -29.66
C LEU A 4 43.17 -30.32 -29.69
N ASN A 5 43.52 -30.85 -30.87
CA ASN A 5 44.65 -31.76 -31.04
C ASN A 5 45.93 -31.02 -31.47
N LYS A 6 47.08 -31.71 -31.37
CA LYS A 6 48.41 -31.10 -31.65
C LYS A 6 48.55 -30.61 -33.10
N ARG A 7 47.97 -31.32 -34.07
CA ARG A 7 48.05 -30.98 -35.49
C ARG A 7 47.23 -29.74 -35.83
N ALA A 8 46.01 -29.64 -35.29
CA ALA A 8 45.17 -28.46 -35.43
C ALA A 8 45.82 -27.23 -34.78
N LEU A 9 46.42 -27.38 -33.60
CA LEU A 9 47.13 -26.29 -32.92
C LEU A 9 48.33 -25.76 -33.74
N GLN A 10 49.08 -26.64 -34.42
CA GLN A 10 50.19 -26.21 -35.27
C GLN A 10 49.74 -25.36 -36.46
N ILE A 11 48.63 -25.74 -37.10
CA ILE A 11 48.04 -24.99 -38.21
C ILE A 11 47.64 -23.58 -37.76
N LEU A 12 47.05 -23.47 -36.56
CA LEU A 12 46.62 -22.19 -36.01
C LEU A 12 47.79 -21.31 -35.60
N ARG A 13 48.84 -21.88 -35.00
CA ARG A 13 50.05 -21.13 -34.62
C ARG A 13 50.76 -20.52 -35.82
N ALA A 14 50.83 -21.24 -36.94
CA ALA A 14 51.43 -20.73 -38.17
C ALA A 14 50.68 -19.51 -38.69
N GLU A 15 49.35 -19.50 -38.59
CA GLU A 15 48.54 -18.37 -39.02
C GLU A 15 48.58 -17.21 -38.01
N VAL A 16 48.61 -17.47 -36.70
CA VAL A 16 48.86 -16.43 -35.69
C VAL A 16 50.20 -15.73 -35.94
N GLN A 17 51.25 -16.49 -36.26
CA GLN A 17 52.56 -15.93 -36.62
C GLN A 17 52.51 -15.09 -37.90
N ARG A 18 51.68 -15.49 -38.87
CA ARG A 18 51.49 -14.74 -40.13
C ARG A 18 50.69 -13.45 -39.91
N CYS A 19 49.74 -13.45 -38.98
CA CYS A 19 48.90 -12.30 -38.68
C CYS A 19 49.57 -11.29 -37.73
N SER A 20 50.61 -11.69 -36.99
CA SER A 20 51.33 -10.89 -36.00
C SER A 20 52.41 -10.00 -36.63
N GLY A 21 52.54 -8.76 -36.15
CA GLY A 21 53.67 -7.87 -36.42
C GLY A 21 54.92 -8.19 -35.57
N ASN A 22 56.00 -7.43 -35.77
CA ASN A 22 57.29 -7.62 -35.09
C ASN A 22 57.50 -6.70 -33.88
N ASP A 23 56.54 -5.84 -33.55
CA ASP A 23 56.61 -4.89 -32.43
C ASP A 23 56.19 -5.55 -31.10
N GLN A 24 56.40 -4.82 -30.00
CA GLN A 24 56.21 -5.35 -28.65
C GLN A 24 54.74 -5.65 -28.34
N VAL A 25 53.80 -4.91 -28.94
CA VAL A 25 52.36 -5.13 -28.79
C VAL A 25 51.94 -6.40 -29.51
N SER A 26 52.37 -6.60 -30.76
CA SER A 26 52.07 -7.83 -31.50
C SER A 26 52.59 -9.10 -30.80
N LYS A 27 53.76 -9.02 -30.13
CA LYS A 27 54.28 -10.15 -29.35
C LYS A 27 53.38 -10.52 -28.16
N ILE A 28 52.78 -9.53 -27.49
CA ILE A 28 51.86 -9.76 -26.38
C ILE A 28 50.54 -10.35 -26.90
N GLU A 29 50.01 -9.82 -28.00
CA GLU A 29 48.80 -10.32 -28.66
C GLU A 29 48.97 -11.77 -29.15
N GLN A 30 50.13 -12.09 -29.72
CA GLN A 30 50.52 -13.43 -30.10
C GLN A 30 50.53 -14.38 -28.89
N GLU A 31 51.13 -14.00 -27.76
CA GLU A 31 51.13 -14.82 -26.55
C GLU A 31 49.72 -15.05 -25.99
N ILE A 32 48.87 -14.03 -25.99
CA ILE A 32 47.48 -14.14 -25.51
C ILE A 32 46.72 -15.18 -26.34
N VAL A 33 46.76 -15.07 -27.67
CA VAL A 33 46.03 -15.99 -28.55
C VAL A 33 46.61 -17.41 -28.48
N ILE A 34 47.94 -17.56 -28.41
CA ILE A 34 48.55 -18.88 -28.26
C ILE A 34 48.13 -19.53 -26.93
N LYS A 35 48.10 -18.79 -25.82
CA LYS A 35 47.64 -19.33 -24.51
C LYS A 35 46.16 -19.75 -24.55
N ARG A 36 45.29 -18.98 -25.21
CA ARG A 36 43.87 -19.36 -25.41
C ARG A 36 43.74 -20.68 -26.19
N LEU A 37 44.50 -20.83 -27.28
CA LEU A 37 44.51 -22.05 -28.08
C LEU A 37 45.13 -23.25 -27.35
N GLU A 38 46.16 -23.03 -26.52
CA GLU A 38 46.72 -24.07 -25.65
C GLU A 38 45.73 -24.51 -24.57
N LYS A 39 44.96 -23.58 -24.00
CA LYS A 39 43.90 -23.90 -23.04
C LYS A 39 42.88 -24.85 -23.65
N LEU A 40 42.44 -24.60 -24.88
CA LEU A 40 41.55 -25.53 -25.62
C LEU A 40 42.18 -26.92 -25.85
N ARG A 41 43.51 -27.03 -25.92
CA ARG A 41 44.20 -28.33 -25.97
C ARG A 41 44.23 -29.04 -24.62
N LEU A 42 44.24 -28.30 -23.51
CA LEU A 42 44.28 -28.88 -22.16
C LEU A 42 42.89 -29.26 -21.64
N GLU A 43 41.84 -28.62 -22.14
CA GLU A 43 40.46 -28.93 -21.82
C GLU A 43 40.02 -30.27 -22.44
N LYS A 44 39.34 -31.11 -21.64
CA LYS A 44 38.69 -32.35 -22.10
C LYS A 44 37.24 -32.05 -22.46
N GLY A 45 36.79 -32.52 -23.62
CA GLY A 45 35.42 -32.27 -24.08
C GLY A 45 35.21 -32.67 -25.54
N SER A 46 34.07 -32.25 -26.11
CA SER A 46 33.82 -32.36 -27.55
C SER A 46 34.86 -31.57 -28.35
N PRO A 47 35.23 -32.03 -29.58
CA PRO A 47 36.14 -31.28 -30.45
C PRO A 47 35.64 -29.85 -30.67
N VAL A 48 36.54 -28.88 -30.58
CA VAL A 48 36.20 -27.46 -30.76
C VAL A 48 35.56 -27.23 -32.13
N LYS A 49 34.41 -26.55 -32.14
CA LYS A 49 33.65 -26.20 -33.34
C LYS A 49 34.28 -25.00 -34.05
N LEU A 50 33.93 -24.78 -35.31
CA LEU A 50 34.47 -23.68 -36.12
C LEU A 50 34.21 -22.31 -35.48
N ASP A 51 33.00 -22.09 -34.95
CA ASP A 51 32.63 -20.79 -34.37
C ASP A 51 33.37 -20.54 -33.05
N GLU A 52 33.49 -21.53 -32.17
CA GLU A 52 34.29 -21.44 -30.93
C GLU A 52 35.77 -21.14 -31.22
N LEU A 53 36.30 -21.72 -32.30
CA LEU A 53 37.68 -21.50 -32.75
C LEU A 53 37.87 -20.11 -33.37
N ARG A 54 36.84 -19.59 -34.06
CA ARG A 54 36.80 -18.24 -34.62
C ARG A 54 36.78 -17.20 -33.50
N ASP A 55 35.90 -17.37 -32.51
CA ASP A 55 35.75 -16.46 -31.36
C ASP A 55 37.03 -16.38 -30.52
N SER A 56 37.85 -17.42 -30.55
CA SER A 56 39.12 -17.47 -29.80
C SER A 56 40.23 -16.60 -30.41
N VAL A 57 40.10 -16.18 -31.67
CA VAL A 57 41.17 -15.50 -32.42
C VAL A 57 40.75 -14.21 -33.13
N VAL A 58 39.48 -14.05 -33.51
CA VAL A 58 39.01 -12.92 -34.36
C VAL A 58 38.94 -11.60 -33.59
N ASP A 59 38.84 -11.63 -32.27
CA ASP A 59 38.88 -10.43 -31.42
C ASP A 59 40.26 -9.75 -31.44
N VAL A 60 41.33 -10.54 -31.59
CA VAL A 60 42.71 -10.04 -31.67
C VAL A 60 43.20 -9.94 -33.12
N TYR A 61 42.80 -10.87 -33.99
CA TYR A 61 43.16 -10.89 -35.40
C TYR A 61 41.90 -10.91 -36.29
N PRO A 62 41.25 -9.76 -36.55
CA PRO A 62 40.06 -9.70 -37.41
C PRO A 62 40.31 -10.25 -38.83
N GLN A 63 41.56 -10.14 -39.31
CA GLN A 63 42.02 -10.65 -40.60
C GLN A 63 42.35 -12.16 -40.63
N PHE A 64 42.08 -12.92 -39.56
CA PHE A 64 42.46 -14.32 -39.48
C PHE A 64 41.76 -15.17 -40.54
N SER A 65 42.52 -15.96 -41.30
CA SER A 65 42.00 -16.68 -42.46
C SER A 65 40.95 -17.74 -42.07
N GLU A 66 39.71 -17.56 -42.55
CA GLU A 66 38.64 -18.52 -42.33
C GLU A 66 38.92 -19.89 -42.98
N LYS A 67 39.70 -19.90 -44.09
CA LYS A 67 40.15 -21.14 -44.72
C LYS A 67 41.05 -21.93 -43.78
N VAL A 68 41.93 -21.25 -43.02
CA VAL A 68 42.82 -21.89 -42.05
C VAL A 68 42.03 -22.40 -40.83
N LEU A 69 41.03 -21.66 -40.35
CA LEU A 69 40.14 -22.13 -39.28
C LEU A 69 39.43 -23.44 -39.69
N LYS A 70 38.87 -23.49 -40.90
CA LYS A 70 38.23 -24.71 -41.45
C LYS A 70 39.23 -25.87 -41.59
N GLN A 71 40.45 -25.58 -42.03
CA GLN A 71 41.53 -26.57 -42.14
C GLN A 71 41.95 -27.11 -40.77
N ALA A 72 42.03 -26.25 -39.75
CA ALA A 72 42.35 -26.65 -38.38
C ALA A 72 41.24 -27.52 -37.78
N VAL A 73 39.96 -27.19 -37.97
CA VAL A 73 38.83 -28.03 -37.53
C VAL A 73 38.86 -29.39 -38.20
N LYS A 74 39.13 -29.45 -39.52
CA LYS A 74 39.28 -30.71 -40.25
C LYS A 74 40.47 -31.54 -39.76
N ALA A 75 41.58 -30.89 -39.40
CA ALA A 75 42.73 -31.56 -38.80
C ALA A 75 42.50 -31.96 -37.34
N ASN A 76 41.56 -31.30 -36.65
CA ASN A 76 41.20 -31.55 -35.26
C ASN A 76 40.35 -32.81 -35.09
N GLN A 77 39.55 -33.13 -36.11
CA GLN A 77 38.83 -34.39 -36.21
C GLN A 77 39.84 -35.52 -36.47
N GLN A 78 39.94 -36.47 -35.55
CA GLN A 78 40.80 -37.64 -35.75
C GLN A 78 40.24 -38.46 -36.92
N LEU A 79 40.96 -38.52 -38.04
CA LEU A 79 40.81 -39.57 -39.03
C LEU A 79 41.24 -40.89 -38.38
N GLY A 80 40.27 -41.76 -38.11
CA GLY A 80 40.51 -43.19 -37.93
C GLY A 80 41.28 -43.74 -39.13
N PHE A 81 42.29 -44.52 -38.82
CA PHE A 81 43.38 -45.00 -39.67
C PHE A 81 42.89 -45.98 -40.76
N PHE A 82 42.45 -45.51 -41.94
CA PHE A 82 42.35 -46.36 -43.14
C PHE A 82 42.47 -45.55 -44.43
N THR A 83 43.69 -45.42 -44.96
CA THR A 83 43.91 -45.22 -46.40
C THR A 83 45.30 -45.71 -46.75
N LYS A 84 45.40 -47.01 -47.07
CA LYS A 84 46.27 -47.59 -48.11
C LYS A 84 46.09 -49.11 -48.09
N LEU A 85 45.10 -49.61 -48.82
CA LEU A 85 45.28 -50.88 -49.52
C LEU A 85 44.40 -50.88 -50.76
N LYS A 86 45.07 -50.97 -51.91
CA LYS A 86 44.46 -51.13 -53.22
C LYS A 86 43.77 -52.50 -53.26
N TRP A 87 42.57 -52.51 -53.83
CA TRP A 87 41.98 -53.58 -54.64
C TRP A 87 42.63 -54.97 -54.48
N VAL A 88 42.07 -55.80 -53.60
CA VAL A 88 41.86 -57.27 -53.74
C VAL A 88 41.25 -57.73 -52.42
N THR A 89 39.94 -57.97 -52.40
CA THR A 89 39.22 -59.02 -51.63
C THR A 89 37.71 -58.78 -51.73
N ILE A 90 37.20 -59.01 -52.93
CA ILE A 90 35.88 -59.62 -53.06
C ILE A 90 36.04 -61.03 -52.47
N LEU A 91 35.11 -61.43 -51.59
CA LEU A 91 34.88 -62.77 -51.01
C LEU A 91 35.44 -63.05 -49.59
N LEU A 92 34.47 -63.12 -48.65
CA LEU A 92 34.34 -63.97 -47.46
C LEU A 92 34.70 -63.41 -46.06
N GLY A 93 33.66 -63.29 -45.22
CA GLY A 93 33.67 -63.88 -43.88
C GLY A 93 33.96 -62.98 -42.66
N SER A 94 32.94 -62.31 -42.12
CA SER A 94 32.68 -62.27 -40.66
C SER A 94 31.32 -61.63 -40.36
N SER A 95 30.52 -62.31 -39.54
CA SER A 95 29.12 -62.03 -39.19
C SER A 95 28.84 -60.62 -38.64
N ALA A 96 29.85 -59.89 -38.19
CA ALA A 96 29.70 -58.54 -37.64
C ALA A 96 29.32 -57.48 -38.69
N GLY A 97 29.84 -57.59 -39.92
CA GLY A 97 29.54 -56.63 -41.00
C GLY A 97 28.11 -56.77 -41.56
N ALA A 98 27.57 -58.00 -41.55
CA ALA A 98 26.20 -58.27 -41.94
C ALA A 98 25.19 -57.76 -40.90
N LEU A 99 25.48 -57.91 -39.60
CA LEU A 99 24.63 -57.42 -38.51
C LEU A 99 24.39 -55.91 -38.56
N TRP A 100 25.39 -55.12 -38.97
CA TRP A 100 25.27 -53.67 -39.08
C TRP A 100 24.33 -53.23 -40.23
N LEU A 101 24.44 -53.87 -41.41
CA LEU A 101 23.53 -53.64 -42.55
C LEU A 101 22.09 -54.07 -42.24
N VAL A 102 21.92 -55.15 -41.49
CA VAL A 102 20.63 -55.70 -41.05
C VAL A 102 19.95 -54.81 -40.01
N ASN A 103 20.72 -54.10 -39.17
CA ASN A 103 20.23 -53.17 -38.16
C ASN A 103 20.13 -51.71 -38.67
N LEU A 104 20.16 -51.45 -39.99
CA LEU A 104 19.91 -50.10 -40.53
C LEU A 104 18.42 -49.74 -40.40
N PRO A 105 18.06 -48.50 -40.02
CA PRO A 105 16.68 -48.05 -39.82
C PRO A 105 15.92 -47.81 -41.14
N TYR A 106 16.03 -48.76 -42.09
CA TYR A 106 15.37 -48.70 -43.39
C TYR A 106 14.27 -49.77 -43.48
N PRO A 107 12.99 -49.37 -43.68
CA PRO A 107 11.84 -50.28 -43.63
C PRO A 107 11.96 -51.49 -44.56
N MET A 108 12.51 -51.29 -45.77
CA MET A 108 12.62 -52.35 -46.80
C MET A 108 13.63 -53.44 -46.44
N ILE A 109 14.61 -53.14 -45.57
CA ILE A 109 15.63 -54.12 -45.12
C ILE A 109 15.16 -54.85 -43.86
N ARG A 110 14.47 -54.16 -42.95
CA ARG A 110 14.06 -54.74 -41.65
C ARG A 110 12.81 -55.63 -41.74
N TRP A 111 11.88 -55.36 -42.66
CA TRP A 111 10.64 -56.14 -42.77
C TRP A 111 10.85 -57.63 -43.07
N PRO A 112 11.71 -58.02 -44.05
CA PRO A 112 12.04 -59.44 -44.25
C PRO A 112 12.68 -60.06 -43.01
N ILE A 113 13.62 -59.35 -42.37
CA ILE A 113 14.41 -59.83 -41.23
C ILE A 113 13.56 -60.03 -39.99
N ALA A 114 12.59 -59.14 -39.74
CA ALA A 114 11.63 -59.30 -38.65
C ALA A 114 10.77 -60.57 -38.83
N LYS A 115 10.47 -60.98 -40.06
CA LYS A 115 9.68 -62.18 -40.38
C LYS A 115 10.51 -63.46 -40.38
N THR A 116 11.78 -63.42 -40.83
CA THR A 116 12.62 -64.61 -41.01
C THR A 116 13.64 -64.86 -39.90
N ALA A 117 14.14 -63.83 -39.20
CA ALA A 117 15.18 -63.94 -38.17
C ALA A 117 15.07 -62.83 -37.09
N PRO A 118 13.99 -62.82 -36.29
CA PRO A 118 13.68 -61.72 -35.36
C PRO A 118 14.76 -61.49 -34.28
N ILE A 119 15.55 -62.53 -33.96
CA ILE A 119 16.64 -62.49 -32.96
C ILE A 119 17.70 -61.42 -33.32
N LEU A 120 17.92 -61.15 -34.61
CA LEU A 120 18.90 -60.16 -35.08
C LEU A 120 18.48 -58.70 -34.78
N LEU A 121 17.20 -58.46 -34.46
CA LEU A 121 16.65 -57.14 -34.16
C LEU A 121 16.49 -56.90 -32.64
N LEU A 122 16.78 -57.89 -31.79
CA LEU A 122 16.63 -57.79 -30.33
C LEU A 122 17.30 -56.55 -29.70
N PRO A 123 18.56 -56.17 -30.04
CA PRO A 123 19.16 -54.96 -29.48
C PRO A 123 18.40 -53.68 -29.84
N SER A 124 17.85 -53.60 -31.06
CA SER A 124 17.04 -52.44 -31.50
C SER A 124 15.70 -52.39 -30.77
N TYR A 125 15.09 -53.55 -30.49
CA TYR A 125 13.83 -53.61 -29.74
C TYR A 125 14.02 -53.28 -28.26
N ILE A 126 15.11 -53.74 -27.64
CA ILE A 126 15.47 -53.38 -26.26
C ILE A 126 15.71 -51.87 -26.13
N ASN A 127 16.40 -51.27 -27.10
CA ASN A 127 16.63 -49.82 -27.10
C ASN A 127 15.32 -49.02 -27.28
N MET A 128 14.43 -49.50 -28.15
CA MET A 128 13.13 -48.88 -28.41
C MET A 128 12.20 -48.99 -27.20
N ASP A 129 12.13 -50.18 -26.58
CA ASP A 129 11.44 -50.42 -25.31
C ASP A 129 11.90 -49.44 -24.24
N TYR A 130 13.22 -49.38 -23.99
CA TYR A 130 13.82 -48.51 -22.99
C TYR A 130 13.41 -47.05 -23.19
N HIS A 131 13.58 -46.51 -24.41
CA HIS A 131 13.18 -45.13 -24.69
C HIS A 131 11.67 -44.91 -24.58
N TYR A 132 10.85 -45.89 -24.96
CA TYR A 132 9.41 -45.76 -24.81
C TYR A 132 8.99 -45.74 -23.34
N ARG A 133 9.47 -46.68 -22.52
CA ARG A 133 9.17 -46.71 -21.07
C ARG A 133 9.66 -45.44 -20.37
N GLU A 134 10.88 -45.01 -20.66
CA GLU A 134 11.43 -43.78 -20.10
C GLU A 134 10.68 -42.54 -20.57
N ALA A 135 10.22 -42.51 -21.83
CA ALA A 135 9.37 -41.42 -22.32
C ALA A 135 8.06 -41.34 -21.54
N ILE A 136 7.36 -42.45 -21.36
CA ILE A 136 6.08 -42.48 -20.63
C ILE A 136 6.28 -42.15 -19.15
N ASN A 137 7.29 -42.72 -18.49
CA ASN A 137 7.59 -42.44 -17.08
C ASN A 137 7.92 -40.95 -16.84
N ASN A 138 8.81 -40.37 -17.65
CA ASN A 138 9.13 -38.95 -17.53
C ASN A 138 7.94 -38.06 -17.91
N LEU A 139 7.09 -38.49 -18.85
CA LEU A 139 5.86 -37.77 -19.20
C LEU A 139 4.84 -37.78 -18.06
N GLU A 140 4.66 -38.91 -17.37
CA GLU A 140 3.78 -39.01 -16.20
C GLU A 140 4.28 -38.14 -15.04
N GLN A 141 5.58 -38.17 -14.77
CA GLN A 141 6.20 -37.28 -13.77
C GLN A 141 6.03 -35.80 -14.15
N ALA A 142 6.24 -35.45 -15.42
CA ALA A 142 6.04 -34.09 -15.91
C ALA A 142 4.59 -33.63 -15.73
N ASP A 143 3.62 -34.49 -16.06
CA ASP A 143 2.20 -34.19 -15.94
C ASP A 143 1.79 -34.00 -14.48
N GLN A 144 2.27 -34.85 -13.56
CA GLN A 144 2.05 -34.70 -12.12
C GLN A 144 2.60 -33.37 -11.60
N LEU A 145 3.86 -33.04 -11.93
CA LEU A 145 4.52 -31.82 -11.49
C LEU A 145 3.84 -30.54 -12.00
N ILE A 146 3.25 -30.59 -13.20
CA ILE A 146 2.58 -29.44 -13.82
C ILE A 146 1.15 -29.30 -13.34
N ASN A 147 0.38 -30.39 -13.31
CA ASN A 147 -1.04 -30.35 -12.94
C ASN A 147 -1.26 -30.26 -11.42
N GLN A 148 -0.26 -30.61 -10.61
CA GLN A 148 -0.30 -30.52 -9.14
C GLN A 148 0.79 -29.58 -8.61
N ALA A 149 1.20 -28.61 -9.43
CA ALA A 149 2.23 -27.66 -9.04
C ALA A 149 1.83 -26.89 -7.78
N THR A 150 2.74 -26.82 -6.83
CA THR A 150 2.59 -26.00 -5.62
C THR A 150 3.61 -24.86 -5.57
N SER A 151 4.56 -24.88 -6.49
CA SER A 151 5.65 -23.92 -6.57
C SER A 151 6.15 -23.73 -8.01
N PRO A 152 6.82 -22.61 -8.29
CA PRO A 152 7.52 -22.42 -9.56
C PRO A 152 8.56 -23.51 -9.86
N ALA A 153 9.15 -24.11 -8.82
CA ALA A 153 10.12 -25.19 -8.96
C ALA A 153 9.48 -26.47 -9.52
N ASP A 154 8.23 -26.77 -9.15
CA ASP A 154 7.48 -27.91 -9.68
C ASP A 154 7.24 -27.74 -11.19
N ILE A 155 6.87 -26.54 -11.62
CA ILE A 155 6.69 -26.20 -13.05
C ILE A 155 8.01 -26.34 -13.83
N GLU A 156 9.12 -25.86 -13.27
CA GLU A 156 10.44 -25.98 -13.89
C GLU A 156 10.87 -27.44 -14.01
N GLN A 157 10.74 -28.21 -12.93
CA GLN A 157 11.07 -29.64 -12.92
C GLN A 157 10.17 -30.42 -13.88
N GLY A 158 8.88 -30.08 -13.96
CA GLY A 158 7.94 -30.65 -14.92
C GLY A 158 8.34 -30.39 -16.37
N SER A 159 8.78 -29.17 -16.70
CA SER A 159 9.33 -28.86 -18.03
C SER A 159 10.62 -29.63 -18.33
N GLN A 160 11.51 -29.80 -17.34
CA GLN A 160 12.71 -30.61 -17.52
C GLN A 160 12.34 -32.08 -17.83
N LYS A 161 11.38 -32.64 -17.10
CA LYS A 161 10.87 -34.00 -17.33
C LYS A 161 10.19 -34.15 -18.69
N ALA A 162 9.43 -33.15 -19.14
CA ALA A 162 8.86 -33.13 -20.49
C ALA A 162 9.94 -33.13 -21.58
N LYS A 163 11.04 -32.40 -21.40
CA LYS A 163 12.19 -32.42 -22.33
C LYS A 163 12.92 -33.76 -22.34
N GLU A 164 13.06 -34.41 -21.18
CA GLU A 164 13.60 -35.77 -21.09
C GLU A 164 12.70 -36.76 -21.84
N ALA A 165 11.38 -36.64 -21.67
CA ALA A 165 10.40 -37.43 -22.42
C ALA A 165 10.49 -37.17 -23.93
N GLN A 166 10.58 -35.91 -24.37
CA GLN A 166 10.75 -35.53 -25.78
C GLN A 166 12.00 -36.17 -26.38
N LYS A 167 13.13 -36.08 -25.69
CA LYS A 167 14.39 -36.69 -26.12
C LYS A 167 14.26 -38.20 -26.29
N ASN A 168 13.55 -38.87 -25.39
CA ASN A 168 13.29 -40.30 -25.50
C ASN A 168 12.36 -40.63 -26.67
N LEU A 169 11.30 -39.85 -26.89
CA LEU A 169 10.40 -39.99 -28.04
C LEU A 169 11.12 -39.76 -29.38
N ASP A 170 12.07 -38.83 -29.43
CA ASP A 170 12.86 -38.54 -30.65
C ASP A 170 13.87 -39.64 -31.00
N ASN A 171 14.27 -40.44 -30.01
CA ASN A 171 15.09 -41.63 -30.24
C ASN A 171 14.28 -42.85 -30.70
N LEU A 172 12.94 -42.75 -30.74
CA LEU A 172 12.11 -43.81 -31.28
C LEU A 172 12.14 -43.77 -32.82
N PRO A 173 12.42 -44.91 -33.48
CA PRO A 173 12.51 -44.96 -34.93
C PRO A 173 11.16 -44.68 -35.62
N VAL A 174 11.14 -43.68 -36.51
CA VAL A 174 9.95 -43.26 -37.30
C VAL A 174 9.42 -44.37 -38.21
N TRP A 175 10.28 -45.28 -38.70
CA TRP A 175 9.89 -46.36 -39.62
C TRP A 175 8.95 -47.41 -38.98
N PHE A 176 8.84 -47.44 -37.65
CA PHE A 176 7.95 -48.32 -36.91
C PHE A 176 6.48 -47.82 -36.91
N LEU A 177 6.25 -46.55 -37.25
CA LEU A 177 4.96 -45.86 -37.24
C LEU A 177 4.05 -46.21 -38.43
N GLY A 178 4.22 -47.39 -39.04
CA GLY A 178 3.40 -47.85 -40.18
C GLY A 178 2.97 -49.31 -40.11
N TYR A 179 3.46 -50.07 -39.13
CA TYR A 179 3.16 -51.50 -38.97
C TYR A 179 2.94 -51.83 -37.50
N TYR A 180 1.78 -52.41 -37.18
CA TYR A 180 1.41 -52.81 -35.83
C TYR A 180 2.48 -53.71 -35.19
N PRO A 181 3.18 -53.29 -34.12
CA PRO A 181 3.84 -54.24 -33.25
C PRO A 181 2.78 -55.10 -32.57
N GLN A 182 2.64 -56.34 -33.00
CA GLN A 182 1.89 -57.32 -32.26
C GLN A 182 2.72 -57.71 -31.04
N ALA A 183 2.13 -57.61 -29.84
CA ALA A 183 2.73 -58.14 -28.63
C ALA A 183 3.01 -59.63 -28.84
N TYR A 184 4.29 -60.02 -28.73
CA TYR A 184 4.69 -61.41 -28.81
C TYR A 184 5.00 -61.96 -27.43
N CYS A 185 4.46 -63.15 -27.19
CA CYS A 185 4.43 -63.83 -25.92
C CYS A 185 5.44 -64.98 -25.82
N ASN A 186 5.85 -65.31 -24.60
CA ASN A 186 6.48 -66.58 -24.26
C ASN A 186 6.05 -67.07 -22.85
N PHE A 187 6.48 -68.28 -22.46
CA PHE A 187 6.08 -69.00 -21.24
C PHE A 187 6.42 -68.30 -19.90
N PHE A 188 7.24 -67.23 -19.92
CA PHE A 188 7.57 -66.41 -18.74
C PHE A 188 7.26 -64.91 -18.93
N GLY A 189 6.52 -64.51 -19.98
CA GLY A 189 5.95 -63.17 -20.13
C GLY A 189 6.02 -62.57 -21.56
N CYS A 190 5.16 -61.58 -21.83
CA CYS A 190 5.09 -60.82 -23.09
C CYS A 190 5.19 -59.32 -22.80
N SER A 191 5.84 -58.53 -23.65
CA SER A 191 5.48 -57.12 -23.80
C SER A 191 5.94 -56.56 -25.15
N TRP A 192 5.02 -55.96 -25.90
CA TRP A 192 5.06 -54.59 -26.44
C TRP A 192 3.76 -54.30 -27.21
N LYS A 193 3.04 -53.22 -26.84
CA LYS A 193 2.10 -52.51 -27.72
C LYS A 193 2.47 -51.02 -27.65
N PHE A 194 2.93 -50.51 -28.78
CA PHE A 194 3.28 -49.10 -28.99
C PHE A 194 2.64 -48.71 -30.31
N THR A 195 1.54 -47.96 -30.25
CA THR A 195 0.77 -47.55 -31.43
C THR A 195 1.20 -46.16 -31.89
N ILE A 196 0.93 -45.85 -33.16
CA ILE A 196 1.11 -44.50 -33.71
C ILE A 196 0.30 -43.49 -32.89
N ASP A 197 -0.93 -43.87 -32.53
CA ASP A 197 -1.82 -43.03 -31.72
C ASP A 197 -1.23 -42.71 -30.34
N GLU A 198 -0.63 -43.69 -29.67
CA GLU A 198 0.06 -43.48 -28.38
C GLU A 198 1.30 -42.60 -28.52
N PHE A 199 2.08 -42.77 -29.60
CA PHE A 199 3.25 -41.93 -29.88
C PHE A 199 2.87 -40.47 -30.14
N GLU A 200 1.89 -40.25 -31.01
CA GLU A 200 1.37 -38.91 -31.33
C GLU A 200 0.69 -38.29 -30.12
N ALA A 201 -0.02 -39.08 -29.31
CA ALA A 201 -0.58 -38.61 -28.04
C ALA A 201 0.52 -38.19 -27.06
N ALA A 202 1.58 -38.98 -26.90
CA ALA A 202 2.70 -38.66 -26.03
C ALA A 202 3.40 -37.36 -26.45
N ARG A 203 3.69 -37.19 -27.76
CA ARG A 203 4.27 -35.94 -28.29
C ARG A 203 3.35 -34.73 -28.12
N ARG A 204 2.04 -34.89 -28.34
CA ARG A 204 1.06 -33.81 -28.09
C ARG A 204 1.01 -33.42 -26.61
N ARG A 205 1.11 -34.39 -25.70
CA ARG A 205 1.17 -34.13 -24.25
C ARG A 205 2.44 -33.38 -23.85
N VAL A 206 3.60 -33.80 -24.36
CA VAL A 206 4.86 -33.05 -24.15
C VAL A 206 4.71 -31.60 -24.62
N ALA A 207 4.23 -31.38 -25.85
CA ALA A 207 4.05 -30.03 -26.39
C ALA A 207 3.09 -29.19 -25.55
N ARG A 208 2.01 -29.80 -25.02
CA ARG A 208 1.07 -29.14 -24.10
C ARG A 208 1.77 -28.75 -22.79
N ILE A 209 2.51 -29.65 -22.17
CA ILE A 209 3.23 -29.39 -20.91
C ILE A 209 4.26 -28.27 -21.11
N ASP A 210 5.04 -28.31 -22.18
CA ASP A 210 6.01 -27.26 -22.49
C ASP A 210 5.33 -25.91 -22.72
N ALA A 211 4.16 -25.88 -23.36
CA ALA A 211 3.40 -24.65 -23.54
C ALA A 211 2.89 -24.08 -22.21
N ILE A 212 2.36 -24.93 -21.31
CA ILE A 212 1.91 -24.52 -19.97
C ILE A 212 3.11 -23.96 -19.18
N ALA A 213 4.20 -24.73 -19.09
CA ALA A 213 5.39 -24.31 -18.35
C ALA A 213 6.00 -23.01 -18.90
N PHE A 214 5.95 -22.80 -20.22
CA PHE A 214 6.38 -21.56 -20.84
C PHE A 214 5.49 -20.37 -20.47
N GLN A 215 4.17 -20.54 -20.51
CA GLN A 215 3.21 -19.51 -20.10
C GLN A 215 3.40 -19.13 -18.63
N ASP A 216 3.50 -20.12 -17.74
CA ASP A 216 3.76 -19.92 -16.32
C ASP A 216 5.08 -19.20 -16.06
N LYS A 217 6.16 -19.60 -16.75
CA LYS A 217 7.45 -18.93 -16.63
C LYS A 217 7.39 -17.45 -17.00
N ASN A 218 6.63 -17.10 -18.03
CA ASN A 218 6.42 -15.71 -18.42
C ASN A 218 5.55 -14.96 -17.40
N ALA A 219 4.62 -15.63 -16.72
CA ALA A 219 3.73 -15.06 -15.72
C ALA A 219 4.37 -14.91 -14.32
N PHE A 220 5.42 -15.68 -13.99
CA PHE A 220 6.13 -15.54 -12.72
C PHE A 220 6.87 -14.21 -12.58
N THR A 221 7.42 -13.68 -13.67
CA THR A 221 8.14 -12.41 -13.65
C THR A 221 7.23 -11.24 -13.22
N PRO A 222 6.06 -11.00 -13.85
CA PRO A 222 5.15 -9.96 -13.42
C PRO A 222 4.54 -10.24 -12.03
N LEU A 223 4.36 -11.50 -11.62
CA LEU A 223 3.93 -11.83 -10.25
C LEU A 223 4.94 -11.31 -9.21
N VAL A 224 6.22 -11.69 -9.34
CA VAL A 224 7.26 -11.28 -8.40
C VAL A 224 7.48 -9.77 -8.41
N GLN A 225 7.49 -9.16 -9.60
CA GLN A 225 7.63 -7.71 -9.74
C GLN A 225 6.44 -6.97 -9.11
N GLY A 226 5.21 -7.38 -9.40
CA GLY A 226 4.00 -6.78 -8.83
C GLY A 226 3.98 -6.88 -7.31
N GLU A 227 4.32 -8.04 -6.74
CA GLU A 227 4.43 -8.22 -5.28
C GLU A 227 5.53 -7.35 -4.65
N GLN A 228 6.66 -7.21 -5.32
CA GLN A 228 7.75 -6.35 -4.85
C GLN A 228 7.36 -4.86 -4.87
N VAL A 229 6.75 -4.40 -5.96
CA VAL A 229 6.26 -3.01 -6.07
C VAL A 229 5.18 -2.75 -5.02
N LEU A 230 4.26 -3.69 -4.82
CA LEU A 230 3.22 -3.59 -3.79
C LEU A 230 3.83 -3.47 -2.39
N LYS A 231 4.83 -4.31 -2.07
CA LYS A 231 5.53 -4.26 -0.79
C LYS A 231 6.22 -2.91 -0.58
N LEU A 232 6.90 -2.39 -1.61
CA LEU A 232 7.57 -1.10 -1.54
C LEU A 232 6.56 0.06 -1.38
N ALA A 233 5.46 0.05 -2.13
CA ALA A 233 4.41 1.06 -2.02
C ALA A 233 3.80 1.09 -0.61
N ARG A 234 3.57 -0.07 0.00
CA ARG A 234 3.13 -0.17 1.41
C ARG A 234 4.15 0.42 2.38
N GLN A 235 5.43 0.11 2.22
CA GLN A 235 6.48 0.67 3.07
C GLN A 235 6.58 2.20 2.93
N GLN A 236 6.47 2.72 1.70
CA GLN A 236 6.43 4.16 1.43
C GLN A 236 5.22 4.81 2.11
N TYR A 237 4.05 4.17 2.05
CA TYR A 237 2.84 4.65 2.71
C TYR A 237 2.99 4.70 4.24
N GLU A 238 3.58 3.66 4.85
CA GLU A 238 3.80 3.58 6.30
C GLU A 238 4.83 4.61 6.80
N GLN A 239 5.84 4.91 5.99
CA GLN A 239 6.90 5.88 6.32
C GLN A 239 6.53 7.33 5.97
N ALA A 240 5.51 7.53 5.14
CA ALA A 240 5.07 8.85 4.70
C ALA A 240 4.50 9.67 5.86
N THR A 241 5.05 10.87 6.05
CA THR A 241 4.59 11.83 7.06
C THR A 241 3.55 12.79 6.51
N SER A 242 3.62 13.13 5.21
CA SER A 242 2.66 14.02 4.56
C SER A 242 1.53 13.25 3.86
N ILE A 243 0.35 13.87 3.77
CA ILE A 243 -0.78 13.31 3.00
C ILE A 243 -0.42 13.15 1.52
N LYS A 244 0.35 14.08 0.95
CA LYS A 244 0.78 14.02 -0.45
C LYS A 244 1.64 12.79 -0.74
N ASP A 245 2.58 12.47 0.14
CA ASP A 245 3.45 11.30 -0.01
C ASP A 245 2.64 10.00 0.17
N LYS A 246 1.65 10.00 1.08
CA LYS A 246 0.70 8.89 1.23
C LYS A 246 -0.14 8.67 -0.03
N GLU A 247 -0.65 9.73 -0.65
CA GLU A 247 -1.40 9.66 -1.90
C GLU A 247 -0.54 9.12 -3.05
N GLN A 248 0.73 9.53 -3.13
CA GLN A 248 1.68 9.00 -4.11
C GLN A 248 1.97 7.50 -3.88
N ALA A 249 2.15 7.09 -2.62
CA ALA A 249 2.33 5.68 -2.28
C ALA A 249 1.08 4.84 -2.59
N ILE A 250 -0.12 5.37 -2.34
CA ILE A 250 -1.40 4.74 -2.72
C ILE A 250 -1.50 4.59 -4.25
N ALA A 251 -1.07 5.59 -5.03
CA ALA A 251 -1.06 5.48 -6.49
C ALA A 251 -0.11 4.35 -6.98
N SER A 252 1.09 4.26 -6.39
CA SER A 252 2.01 3.15 -6.66
C SER A 252 1.44 1.79 -6.25
N TRP A 253 0.68 1.74 -5.14
CA TRP A 253 0.01 0.53 -4.68
C TRP A 253 -1.10 0.10 -5.65
N GLN A 254 -1.93 1.04 -6.14
CA GLN A 254 -2.93 0.74 -7.17
C GLN A 254 -2.28 0.17 -8.43
N ALA A 255 -1.20 0.80 -8.93
CA ALA A 255 -0.50 0.31 -10.10
C ALA A 255 0.04 -1.12 -9.91
N ALA A 256 0.51 -1.47 -8.72
CA ALA A 256 0.94 -2.83 -8.41
C ALA A 256 -0.23 -3.84 -8.41
N ILE A 257 -1.39 -3.44 -7.88
CA ILE A 257 -2.62 -4.25 -7.94
C ILE A 257 -3.03 -4.47 -9.40
N ASP A 258 -3.06 -3.41 -10.21
CA ASP A 258 -3.42 -3.49 -11.64
C ASP A 258 -2.48 -4.43 -12.40
N GLN A 259 -1.18 -4.39 -12.09
CA GLN A 259 -0.18 -5.26 -12.72
C GLN A 259 -0.39 -6.74 -12.35
N LEU A 260 -0.78 -7.02 -11.10
CA LEU A 260 -1.10 -8.38 -10.64
C LEU A 260 -2.42 -8.89 -11.26
N GLU A 261 -3.40 -8.02 -11.50
CA GLU A 261 -4.67 -8.38 -12.15
C GLU A 261 -4.50 -8.74 -13.63
N GLN A 262 -3.48 -8.21 -14.30
CA GLN A 262 -3.19 -8.50 -15.71
C GLN A 262 -2.55 -9.87 -15.92
N ILE A 263 -2.17 -10.58 -14.86
CA ILE A 263 -1.54 -11.91 -14.96
C ILE A 263 -2.61 -12.92 -15.41
N PRO A 264 -2.36 -13.70 -16.48
CA PRO A 264 -3.35 -14.64 -17.00
C PRO A 264 -3.81 -15.66 -15.95
N GLU A 265 -5.12 -15.72 -15.68
CA GLU A 265 -5.71 -16.61 -14.66
C GLU A 265 -5.47 -18.10 -14.92
N ALA A 266 -5.23 -18.50 -16.17
CA ALA A 266 -4.95 -19.88 -16.56
C ALA A 266 -3.55 -20.39 -16.14
N THR A 267 -2.71 -19.52 -15.58
CA THR A 267 -1.36 -19.86 -15.08
C THR A 267 -1.40 -20.05 -13.56
N PHE A 268 -0.51 -20.89 -13.03
CA PHE A 268 -0.30 -21.04 -11.59
C PHE A 268 0.09 -19.69 -10.93
N ALA A 269 0.85 -18.87 -11.65
CA ALA A 269 1.17 -17.51 -11.21
C ALA A 269 -0.08 -16.61 -11.09
N GLY A 270 -1.01 -16.71 -12.04
CA GLY A 270 -2.27 -15.98 -12.04
C GLY A 270 -3.19 -16.41 -10.89
N GLU A 271 -3.35 -17.72 -10.66
CA GLU A 271 -4.11 -18.25 -9.53
C GLU A 271 -3.53 -17.77 -8.18
N THR A 272 -2.21 -17.78 -8.05
CA THR A 272 -1.50 -17.26 -6.87
C THR A 272 -1.79 -15.76 -6.69
N ALA A 273 -1.73 -14.97 -7.76
CA ALA A 273 -2.03 -13.53 -7.72
C ALA A 273 -3.48 -13.28 -7.26
N GLN A 274 -4.46 -13.96 -7.85
CA GLN A 274 -5.88 -13.78 -7.54
C GLN A 274 -6.21 -14.14 -6.09
N THR A 275 -5.61 -15.21 -5.58
CA THR A 275 -5.76 -15.61 -4.17
C THR A 275 -5.31 -14.50 -3.22
N LYS A 276 -4.21 -13.80 -3.54
CA LYS A 276 -3.66 -12.71 -2.72
C LYS A 276 -4.35 -11.37 -2.95
N LEU A 277 -4.83 -11.10 -4.18
CA LEU A 277 -5.44 -9.83 -4.57
C LEU A 277 -6.61 -9.42 -3.69
N LYS A 278 -7.40 -10.38 -3.18
CA LYS A 278 -8.49 -10.07 -2.23
C LYS A 278 -7.98 -9.35 -0.98
N ALA A 279 -6.88 -9.82 -0.39
CA ALA A 279 -6.29 -9.17 0.78
C ALA A 279 -5.65 -7.83 0.40
N TYR A 280 -4.98 -7.77 -0.75
CA TYR A 280 -4.33 -6.54 -1.23
C TYR A 280 -5.32 -5.41 -1.50
N LYS A 281 -6.44 -5.70 -2.17
CA LYS A 281 -7.52 -4.72 -2.43
C LYS A 281 -8.13 -4.18 -1.14
N ARG A 282 -8.42 -5.08 -0.19
CA ARG A 282 -8.93 -4.68 1.14
C ARG A 282 -7.97 -3.74 1.86
N ASP A 283 -6.68 -4.10 1.93
CA ASP A 283 -5.67 -3.29 2.60
C ASP A 283 -5.50 -1.92 1.90
N PHE A 284 -5.50 -1.92 0.57
CA PHE A 284 -5.45 -0.72 -0.26
C PHE A 284 -6.63 0.20 0.00
N ASP A 285 -7.87 -0.32 -0.01
CA ASP A 285 -9.07 0.48 0.24
C ASP A 285 -9.06 1.10 1.63
N ASN A 286 -8.62 0.35 2.65
CA ASN A 286 -8.47 0.87 4.00
C ASN A 286 -7.46 2.02 4.07
N ALA A 287 -6.30 1.88 3.41
CA ALA A 287 -5.27 2.91 3.36
C ALA A 287 -5.74 4.17 2.60
N ARG A 288 -6.37 3.98 1.44
CA ARG A 288 -6.92 5.05 0.61
C ARG A 288 -7.97 5.85 1.34
N ILE A 289 -8.97 5.19 1.93
CA ILE A 289 -10.07 5.86 2.63
C ILE A 289 -9.57 6.51 3.92
N GLY A 290 -8.65 5.86 4.64
CA GLY A 290 -8.00 6.46 5.81
C GLY A 290 -7.24 7.73 5.47
N THR A 291 -6.59 7.78 4.31
CA THR A 291 -5.89 8.98 3.83
C THR A 291 -6.84 10.10 3.45
N ILE A 292 -7.98 9.78 2.80
CA ILE A 292 -9.02 10.77 2.48
C ILE A 292 -9.56 11.44 3.75
N ILE A 293 -9.83 10.64 4.80
CA ILE A 293 -10.31 11.15 6.09
C ILE A 293 -9.24 12.01 6.75
N ALA A 294 -7.99 11.54 6.79
CA ALA A 294 -6.89 12.29 7.38
C ALA A 294 -6.64 13.63 6.65
N ALA A 295 -6.73 13.65 5.32
CA ALA A 295 -6.64 14.88 4.52
C ALA A 295 -7.75 15.88 4.86
N ALA A 296 -8.99 15.40 5.03
CA ALA A 296 -10.11 16.24 5.44
C ALA A 296 -9.90 16.85 6.84
N GLN A 297 -9.34 16.08 7.77
CA GLN A 297 -8.99 16.56 9.11
C GLN A 297 -7.85 17.57 9.09
N GLU A 298 -6.86 17.43 8.19
CA GLU A 298 -5.77 18.41 8.04
C GLU A 298 -6.30 19.75 7.53
N PHE A 299 -7.23 19.75 6.57
CA PHE A 299 -7.92 20.96 6.15
C PHE A 299 -8.70 21.62 7.30
N ASP A 300 -9.33 20.82 8.16
CA ASP A 300 -10.05 21.33 9.32
C ASP A 300 -9.11 22.01 10.33
N LEU A 301 -7.99 21.38 10.65
CA LEU A 301 -6.97 21.94 11.54
C LEU A 301 -6.42 23.27 11.02
N GLU A 302 -6.21 23.38 9.70
CA GLU A 302 -5.73 24.63 9.10
C GLU A 302 -6.82 25.70 9.07
N ALA A 303 -8.06 25.32 8.78
CA ALA A 303 -9.21 26.22 8.81
C ALA A 303 -9.41 26.83 10.22
N GLU A 304 -9.30 26.02 11.27
CA GLU A 304 -9.45 26.49 12.66
C GLU A 304 -8.41 27.55 13.04
N LYS A 305 -7.17 27.42 12.57
CA LYS A 305 -6.10 28.40 12.84
C LYS A 305 -6.39 29.76 12.20
N ILE A 306 -6.95 29.76 10.99
CA ILE A 306 -7.12 30.98 10.20
C ILE A 306 -8.53 31.57 10.30
N GLN A 307 -9.52 30.85 10.84
CA GLN A 307 -10.93 31.27 10.88
C GLN A 307 -11.15 32.67 11.46
N SER A 308 -10.43 33.04 12.52
CA SER A 308 -10.56 34.34 13.18
C SER A 308 -9.99 35.51 12.38
N ILE A 309 -9.02 35.24 11.50
CA ILE A 309 -8.27 36.25 10.73
C ILE A 309 -8.81 36.33 9.29
N GLN A 310 -9.10 35.17 8.69
CA GLN A 310 -9.50 34.98 7.30
C GLN A 310 -10.67 33.97 7.21
N PRO A 311 -11.89 34.37 7.59
CA PRO A 311 -13.04 33.46 7.64
C PRO A 311 -13.41 32.87 6.28
N LYS A 312 -13.21 33.63 5.20
CA LYS A 312 -13.45 33.14 3.83
C LYS A 312 -12.48 32.01 3.46
N ALA A 313 -11.19 32.17 3.76
CA ALA A 313 -10.17 31.14 3.50
C ALA A 313 -10.42 29.87 4.34
N ALA A 314 -10.84 30.02 5.61
CA ALA A 314 -11.26 28.89 6.44
C ALA A 314 -12.47 28.14 5.83
N SER A 315 -13.44 28.87 5.29
CA SER A 315 -14.61 28.26 4.62
C SER A 315 -14.18 27.45 3.40
N GLU A 316 -13.29 27.99 2.57
CA GLU A 316 -12.75 27.29 1.39
C GLU A 316 -12.01 25.99 1.77
N LEU A 317 -11.33 25.95 2.92
CA LEU A 317 -10.69 24.73 3.43
C LEU A 317 -11.71 23.67 3.87
N TRP A 318 -12.79 24.06 4.57
CA TRP A 318 -13.85 23.11 4.93
C TRP A 318 -14.61 22.59 3.70
N GLU A 319 -14.81 23.42 2.68
CA GLU A 319 -15.37 22.96 1.40
C GLU A 319 -14.46 21.91 0.73
N GLN A 320 -13.14 22.10 0.78
CA GLN A 320 -12.17 21.09 0.32
C GLN A 320 -12.25 19.79 1.14
N ALA A 321 -12.38 19.90 2.46
CA ALA A 321 -12.57 18.75 3.34
C ALA A 321 -13.85 17.96 2.99
N ILE A 322 -14.96 18.67 2.77
CA ILE A 322 -16.24 18.09 2.34
C ILE A 322 -16.08 17.39 0.97
N LYS A 323 -15.42 18.04 0.01
CA LYS A 323 -15.17 17.46 -1.31
C LYS A 323 -14.38 16.15 -1.21
N ARG A 324 -13.38 16.07 -0.33
CA ARG A 324 -12.63 14.83 -0.07
C ARG A 324 -13.54 13.74 0.51
N LEU A 325 -14.29 14.04 1.56
CA LEU A 325 -15.16 13.05 2.23
C LEU A 325 -16.27 12.51 1.33
N ASN A 326 -16.80 13.33 0.40
CA ASN A 326 -17.79 12.89 -0.59
C ASN A 326 -17.27 11.85 -1.59
N GLN A 327 -15.95 11.60 -1.65
CA GLN A 327 -15.36 10.53 -2.47
C GLN A 327 -15.51 9.14 -1.83
N ILE A 328 -15.92 9.07 -0.56
CA ILE A 328 -16.07 7.81 0.18
C ILE A 328 -17.43 7.19 -0.17
N SER A 329 -17.40 6.00 -0.76
CA SER A 329 -18.60 5.22 -1.12
C SER A 329 -19.41 4.83 0.13
N THR A 330 -20.73 4.75 -0.03
CA THR A 330 -21.69 4.29 0.98
C THR A 330 -21.46 2.85 1.44
N GLU A 331 -20.81 2.03 0.62
CA GLU A 331 -20.48 0.63 0.93
C GLU A 331 -19.25 0.50 1.82
N ASN A 332 -18.48 1.58 2.04
CA ASN A 332 -17.28 1.51 2.84
C ASN A 332 -17.60 1.46 4.34
N PRO A 333 -16.96 0.58 5.14
CA PRO A 333 -17.18 0.51 6.58
C PRO A 333 -16.97 1.83 7.34
N ARG A 334 -16.15 2.75 6.80
CA ARG A 334 -15.86 4.08 7.39
C ARG A 334 -16.78 5.19 6.87
N TYR A 335 -17.82 4.87 6.11
CA TYR A 335 -18.76 5.86 5.58
C TYR A 335 -19.47 6.67 6.69
N LEU A 336 -19.86 6.02 7.79
CA LEU A 336 -20.50 6.70 8.93
C LEU A 336 -19.57 7.71 9.61
N GLU A 337 -18.28 7.40 9.69
CA GLU A 337 -17.25 8.32 10.20
C GLU A 337 -17.16 9.56 9.31
N ALA A 338 -17.12 9.37 7.99
CA ALA A 338 -17.12 10.45 7.00
C ALA A 338 -18.38 11.32 7.10
N GLN A 339 -19.56 10.73 7.23
CA GLN A 339 -20.81 11.47 7.40
C GLN A 339 -20.83 12.34 8.66
N ARG A 340 -20.30 11.84 9.77
CA ARG A 340 -20.19 12.62 11.01
C ARG A 340 -19.30 13.85 10.82
N LEU A 341 -18.15 13.70 10.15
CA LEU A 341 -17.26 14.81 9.82
C LEU A 341 -17.93 15.81 8.87
N LEU A 342 -18.61 15.33 7.83
CA LEU A 342 -19.38 16.16 6.90
C LEU A 342 -20.40 17.04 7.62
N ALA A 343 -21.19 16.46 8.53
CA ALA A 343 -22.16 17.22 9.33
C ALA A 343 -21.47 18.30 10.18
N GLY A 344 -20.33 17.97 10.80
CA GLY A 344 -19.52 18.92 11.56
C GLY A 344 -19.05 20.11 10.70
N TYR A 345 -18.48 19.84 9.53
CA TYR A 345 -17.98 20.88 8.62
C TYR A 345 -19.10 21.75 8.05
N GLN A 346 -20.28 21.16 7.76
CA GLN A 346 -21.46 21.93 7.35
C GLN A 346 -21.92 22.93 8.43
N VAL A 347 -21.85 22.54 9.72
CA VAL A 347 -22.15 23.46 10.82
C VAL A 347 -21.09 24.58 10.91
N LYS A 348 -19.80 24.25 10.76
CA LYS A 348 -18.71 25.25 10.75
C LYS A 348 -18.89 26.26 9.60
N LEU A 349 -19.24 25.80 8.41
CA LEU A 349 -19.56 26.66 7.25
C LEU A 349 -20.75 27.57 7.52
N LYS A 350 -21.86 27.05 8.05
CA LYS A 350 -23.03 27.88 8.42
C LYS A 350 -22.67 28.94 9.45
N THR A 351 -21.83 28.61 10.42
CA THR A 351 -21.37 29.54 11.46
C THR A 351 -20.56 30.70 10.87
N VAL A 352 -19.76 30.45 9.84
CA VAL A 352 -19.01 31.53 9.15
C VAL A 352 -19.90 32.33 8.20
N ALA A 353 -20.83 31.67 7.51
CA ALA A 353 -21.76 32.33 6.59
C ALA A 353 -22.77 33.24 7.30
N ASP A 354 -23.16 32.91 8.53
CA ASP A 354 -24.07 33.70 9.36
C ASP A 354 -23.44 34.02 10.73
N PRO A 355 -22.56 35.04 10.81
CA PRO A 355 -21.88 35.41 12.05
C PRO A 355 -22.80 36.13 13.04
N ARG A 356 -24.10 36.26 12.72
CA ARG A 356 -25.07 37.06 13.46
C ARG A 356 -25.15 36.66 14.93
N SER A 357 -25.28 35.37 15.23
CA SER A 357 -25.24 34.86 16.62
C SER A 357 -23.95 35.25 17.35
N GLY A 358 -22.79 35.18 16.67
CA GLY A 358 -21.50 35.60 17.22
C GLY A 358 -21.47 37.10 17.58
N THR A 359 -22.00 37.96 16.69
CA THR A 359 -22.08 39.41 16.96
C THR A 359 -22.98 39.75 18.14
N TYR A 360 -24.12 39.05 18.30
CA TYR A 360 -24.99 39.24 19.47
C TYR A 360 -24.33 38.79 20.78
N ILE A 361 -23.63 37.64 20.77
CA ILE A 361 -22.92 37.13 21.95
C ILE A 361 -21.82 38.10 22.39
N GLU A 362 -21.02 38.63 21.47
CA GLU A 362 -19.96 39.59 21.83
C GLU A 362 -20.51 40.93 22.31
N ALA A 363 -21.56 41.45 21.67
CA ALA A 363 -22.24 42.65 22.15
C ALA A 363 -22.81 42.44 23.59
N ALA A 364 -23.40 41.28 23.86
CA ALA A 364 -23.88 40.93 25.20
C ALA A 364 -22.76 40.96 26.23
N LYS A 365 -21.64 40.27 25.96
CA LYS A 365 -20.47 40.23 26.86
C LYS A 365 -19.95 41.63 27.18
N GLN A 366 -19.91 42.55 26.20
CA GLN A 366 -19.47 43.92 26.47
C GLN A 366 -20.37 44.65 27.47
N PHE A 367 -21.69 44.52 27.33
CA PHE A 367 -22.63 45.10 28.31
C PHE A 367 -22.50 44.44 29.69
N ALA A 368 -22.35 43.11 29.75
CA ALA A 368 -22.14 42.38 31.00
C ALA A 368 -20.85 42.81 31.71
N ILE A 369 -19.74 42.97 31.00
CA ILE A 369 -18.46 43.46 31.54
C ILE A 369 -18.62 44.88 32.09
N ALA A 370 -19.30 45.76 31.34
CA ALA A 370 -19.58 47.12 31.80
C ALA A 370 -20.42 47.12 33.08
N ALA A 371 -21.45 46.27 33.16
CA ALA A 371 -22.29 46.12 34.35
C ALA A 371 -21.50 45.60 35.56
N ALA A 372 -20.70 44.55 35.36
CA ALA A 372 -19.86 43.97 36.41
C ALA A 372 -18.84 44.99 36.94
N LYS A 373 -18.17 45.73 36.05
CA LYS A 373 -17.22 46.80 36.42
C LYS A 373 -17.91 47.92 37.19
N ALA A 374 -19.10 48.34 36.74
CA ALA A 374 -19.87 49.40 37.40
C ALA A 374 -20.38 48.98 38.79
N SER A 375 -20.54 47.68 39.04
CA SER A 375 -21.00 47.09 40.32
C SER A 375 -19.91 47.00 41.39
N GLN A 376 -18.65 47.24 41.04
CA GLN A 376 -17.53 47.12 41.98
C GLN A 376 -17.56 48.26 43.02
N ASN A 377 -17.10 47.94 44.23
CA ASN A 377 -16.96 48.84 45.38
C ASN A 377 -18.30 49.43 45.90
N PRO A 378 -19.31 48.60 46.23
CA PRO A 378 -20.53 49.08 46.90
C PRO A 378 -20.22 49.64 48.30
N PRO A 379 -21.13 50.44 48.91
CA PRO A 379 -22.49 50.76 48.46
C PRO A 379 -22.56 51.75 47.30
N HIS A 380 -23.68 51.76 46.57
CA HIS A 380 -23.95 52.70 45.48
C HIS A 380 -25.33 53.32 45.64
N PRO A 381 -25.55 54.56 45.19
CA PRO A 381 -26.88 55.18 45.19
C PRO A 381 -27.82 54.44 44.24
N VAL A 382 -29.13 54.55 44.49
CA VAL A 382 -30.20 53.92 43.67
C VAL A 382 -29.99 54.14 42.18
N VAL A 383 -29.71 55.39 41.76
CA VAL A 383 -29.50 55.76 40.35
C VAL A 383 -28.36 54.96 39.70
N LYS A 384 -27.28 54.68 40.45
CA LYS A 384 -26.17 53.89 39.92
C LYS A 384 -26.54 52.41 39.82
N TRP A 385 -27.32 51.86 40.77
CA TRP A 385 -27.85 50.51 40.64
C TRP A 385 -28.80 50.36 39.45
N GLU A 386 -29.65 51.36 39.17
CA GLU A 386 -30.51 51.37 37.97
C GLU A 386 -29.71 51.37 36.66
N GLN A 387 -28.59 52.09 36.62
CA GLN A 387 -27.71 52.09 35.45
C GLN A 387 -27.08 50.72 35.23
N ILE A 388 -26.66 50.04 36.30
CA ILE A 388 -26.11 48.68 36.25
C ILE A 388 -27.18 47.68 35.79
N GLU A 389 -28.39 47.78 36.35
CA GLU A 389 -29.56 46.96 35.96
C GLU A 389 -29.83 47.08 34.45
N LYS A 390 -29.85 48.32 33.91
CA LYS A 390 -30.01 48.58 32.47
C LYS A 390 -28.90 47.95 31.61
N LEU A 391 -27.67 47.88 32.10
CA LEU A 391 -26.58 47.23 31.36
C LEU A 391 -26.77 45.71 31.32
N TRP A 392 -27.17 45.09 32.42
CA TRP A 392 -27.53 43.66 32.43
C TRP A 392 -28.71 43.36 31.51
N GLN A 393 -29.77 44.17 31.54
CA GLN A 393 -30.91 44.00 30.64
C GLN A 393 -30.51 44.12 29.16
N LYS A 394 -29.65 45.09 28.81
CA LYS A 394 -29.12 45.21 27.44
C LYS A 394 -28.34 43.96 27.03
N SER A 395 -27.54 43.40 27.93
CA SER A 395 -26.80 42.15 27.69
C SER A 395 -27.74 40.99 27.39
N ILE A 396 -28.76 40.80 28.24
CA ILE A 396 -29.78 39.75 28.09
C ILE A 396 -30.53 39.90 26.76
N ASN A 397 -30.98 41.12 26.43
CA ASN A 397 -31.70 41.38 25.18
C ASN A 397 -30.88 41.04 23.93
N GLN A 398 -29.55 41.21 23.95
CA GLN A 398 -28.70 40.79 22.82
C GLN A 398 -28.76 39.27 22.64
N LEU A 399 -28.68 38.50 23.73
CA LEU A 399 -28.69 37.04 23.68
C LEU A 399 -30.06 36.46 23.30
N GLU A 400 -31.16 37.10 23.68
CA GLU A 400 -32.53 36.69 23.32
C GLU A 400 -32.82 36.82 21.81
N ASN A 401 -32.07 37.64 21.09
CA ASN A 401 -32.23 37.80 19.64
C ASN A 401 -31.65 36.62 18.82
N ILE A 402 -30.97 35.68 19.46
CA ILE A 402 -30.34 34.53 18.81
C ILE A 402 -31.38 33.40 18.67
N ARG A 403 -31.66 32.99 17.43
CA ARG A 403 -32.67 31.96 17.13
C ARG A 403 -32.19 30.56 17.47
N VAL A 404 -33.12 29.63 17.67
CA VAL A 404 -32.82 28.23 18.06
C VAL A 404 -32.02 27.47 17.00
N GLU A 405 -32.14 27.85 15.73
CA GLU A 405 -31.43 27.24 14.61
C GLU A 405 -30.00 27.81 14.44
N GLU A 406 -29.67 28.91 15.11
CA GLU A 406 -28.36 29.54 14.99
C GLU A 406 -27.29 28.76 15.79
N PRO A 407 -26.07 28.59 15.25
CA PRO A 407 -25.00 27.83 15.91
C PRO A 407 -24.66 28.32 17.33
N GLY A 408 -24.83 29.63 17.60
CA GLY A 408 -24.57 30.24 18.90
C GLY A 408 -25.66 30.04 19.95
N TYR A 409 -26.81 29.44 19.64
CA TYR A 409 -27.96 29.38 20.54
C TYR A 409 -27.64 28.74 21.90
N ILE A 410 -26.97 27.57 21.91
CA ILE A 410 -26.63 26.87 23.16
C ILE A 410 -25.68 27.68 24.03
N ALA A 411 -24.72 28.38 23.42
CA ALA A 411 -23.82 29.26 24.16
C ALA A 411 -24.58 30.47 24.74
N ALA A 412 -25.52 31.04 23.97
CA ALA A 412 -26.36 32.14 24.40
C ALA A 412 -27.26 31.76 25.59
N GLN A 413 -27.88 30.58 25.57
CA GLN A 413 -28.73 30.11 26.67
C GLN A 413 -27.97 29.95 27.99
N LYS A 414 -26.70 29.52 27.94
CA LYS A 414 -25.85 29.44 29.15
C LYS A 414 -25.58 30.84 29.73
N LEU A 415 -25.22 31.79 28.87
CA LEU A 415 -24.97 33.18 29.29
C LEU A 415 -26.24 33.87 29.79
N LEU A 416 -27.40 33.58 29.18
CA LEU A 416 -28.70 34.10 29.62
C LEU A 416 -28.99 33.72 31.07
N ALA A 417 -28.83 32.45 31.43
CA ALA A 417 -29.05 32.00 32.80
C ALA A 417 -28.13 32.70 33.82
N GLU A 418 -26.86 32.87 33.46
CA GLU A 418 -25.88 33.61 34.29
C GLU A 418 -26.28 35.09 34.44
N TYR A 419 -26.61 35.75 33.32
CA TYR A 419 -26.89 37.18 33.32
C TYR A 419 -28.24 37.53 33.96
N GLN A 420 -29.24 36.66 33.83
CA GLN A 420 -30.50 36.77 34.57
C GLN A 420 -30.29 36.66 36.08
N THR A 421 -29.41 35.74 36.51
CA THR A 421 -29.02 35.62 37.93
C THR A 421 -28.35 36.91 38.42
N ASN A 422 -27.41 37.45 37.64
CA ASN A 422 -26.72 38.70 37.99
C ASN A 422 -27.68 39.89 38.03
N LEU A 423 -28.62 39.99 37.08
CA LEU A 423 -29.67 41.02 37.08
C LEU A 423 -30.50 40.96 38.37
N GLY A 424 -30.99 39.77 38.76
CA GLY A 424 -31.79 39.61 39.98
C GLY A 424 -31.03 40.02 41.26
N ILE A 425 -29.71 39.79 41.31
CA ILE A 425 -28.86 40.27 42.41
C ILE A 425 -28.81 41.80 42.44
N ILE A 426 -28.67 42.46 41.28
CA ILE A 426 -28.62 43.92 41.17
C ILE A 426 -29.98 44.55 41.52
N GLU A 427 -31.09 43.98 41.05
CA GLU A 427 -32.45 44.42 41.40
C GLU A 427 -32.68 44.36 42.91
N THR A 428 -32.24 43.27 43.55
CA THR A 428 -32.32 43.11 45.01
C THR A 428 -31.50 44.18 45.74
N ARG A 429 -30.29 44.48 45.27
CA ARG A 429 -29.44 45.55 45.83
C ARG A 429 -30.06 46.93 45.65
N ARG A 430 -30.61 47.21 44.47
CA ARG A 430 -31.31 48.47 44.19
C ARG A 430 -32.49 48.67 45.13
N LYS A 431 -33.30 47.63 45.31
CA LYS A 431 -34.46 47.67 46.21
C LYS A 431 -34.03 47.92 47.66
N ALA A 432 -33.02 47.19 48.14
CA ALA A 432 -32.48 47.39 49.48
C ALA A 432 -31.94 48.83 49.70
N GLU A 433 -31.25 49.39 48.70
CA GLU A 433 -30.79 50.78 48.74
C GLU A 433 -31.95 51.78 48.78
N SER A 434 -32.98 51.58 47.94
CA SER A 434 -34.16 52.46 47.91
C SER A 434 -34.94 52.43 49.23
N GLU A 435 -35.13 51.25 49.81
CA GLU A 435 -35.80 51.08 51.11
C GLU A 435 -34.99 51.72 52.24
N ALA A 436 -33.66 51.59 52.20
CA ALA A 436 -32.76 52.22 53.17
C ALA A 436 -32.81 53.76 53.09
N GLN A 437 -32.79 54.33 51.89
CA GLN A 437 -32.90 55.77 51.68
C GLN A 437 -34.25 56.31 52.19
N ALA A 438 -35.36 55.65 51.86
CA ALA A 438 -36.68 56.05 52.34
C ALA A 438 -36.77 55.98 53.88
N SER A 439 -36.32 54.88 54.48
CA SER A 439 -36.32 54.70 55.94
C SER A 439 -35.44 55.73 56.65
N PHE A 440 -34.30 56.09 56.05
CA PHE A 440 -33.41 57.11 56.57
C PHE A 440 -34.00 58.51 56.48
N GLN A 441 -34.62 58.85 55.36
CA GLN A 441 -35.31 60.12 55.18
C GLN A 441 -36.44 60.28 56.20
N GLU A 442 -37.30 59.27 56.36
CA GLU A 442 -38.38 59.28 57.34
C GLU A 442 -37.85 59.40 58.78
N ALA A 443 -36.74 58.72 59.10
CA ALA A 443 -36.11 58.85 60.42
C ALA A 443 -35.59 60.28 60.65
N ASN A 444 -34.99 60.91 59.63
CA ASN A 444 -34.57 62.31 59.71
C ASN A 444 -35.74 63.27 59.88
N GLU A 445 -36.85 63.08 59.15
CA GLU A 445 -38.07 63.88 59.31
C GLU A 445 -38.66 63.77 60.73
N GLN A 446 -38.65 62.56 61.30
CA GLN A 446 -39.04 62.32 62.69
C GLN A 446 -38.12 63.02 63.68
N ILE A 447 -36.80 62.97 63.46
CA ILE A 447 -35.80 63.67 64.28
C ILE A 447 -36.02 65.19 64.21
N GLN A 448 -36.21 65.75 63.01
CA GLN A 448 -36.44 67.18 62.83
C GLN A 448 -37.73 67.64 63.53
N THR A 449 -38.81 66.88 63.41
CA THR A 449 -40.07 67.14 64.12
C THR A 449 -39.86 67.15 65.63
N LEU A 450 -39.11 66.17 66.14
CA LEU A 450 -38.81 66.07 67.57
C LEU A 450 -37.94 67.22 68.09
N ILE A 451 -37.02 67.74 67.27
CA ILE A 451 -36.19 68.90 67.61
C ILE A 451 -37.03 70.18 67.60
N ALA A 452 -37.90 70.35 66.61
CA ALA A 452 -38.72 71.56 66.44
C ALA A 452 -39.81 71.68 67.52
N SER A 453 -40.39 70.56 67.95
CA SER A 453 -41.51 70.56 68.91
C SER A 453 -41.44 69.33 69.85
N PRO A 454 -40.55 69.34 70.86
CA PRO A 454 -40.37 68.21 71.77
C PRO A 454 -41.60 68.00 72.67
N PRO A 455 -42.05 66.75 72.89
CA PRO A 455 -43.13 66.44 73.83
C PRO A 455 -42.80 66.87 75.26
N SER A 456 -43.77 67.47 75.95
CA SER A 456 -43.65 67.83 77.38
C SER A 456 -43.68 66.62 78.31
N ASP A 457 -44.33 65.52 77.88
CA ASP A 457 -44.35 64.25 78.60
C ASP A 457 -43.08 63.43 78.32
N PRO A 458 -42.25 63.13 79.35
CA PRO A 458 -41.05 62.31 79.20
C PRO A 458 -41.31 60.92 78.61
N GLN A 459 -42.46 60.31 78.88
CA GLN A 459 -42.77 58.97 78.38
C GLN A 459 -43.09 58.99 76.89
N GLN A 460 -43.85 59.99 76.44
CA GLN A 460 -44.09 60.24 75.03
C GLN A 460 -42.79 60.55 74.25
N LEU A 461 -41.88 61.34 74.81
CA LEU A 461 -40.56 61.61 74.24
C LEU A 461 -39.74 60.32 74.06
N LYS A 462 -39.68 59.47 75.09
CA LYS A 462 -39.01 58.16 75.01
C LYS A 462 -39.62 57.26 73.94
N GLY A 463 -40.96 57.25 73.83
CA GLY A 463 -41.67 56.49 72.79
C GLY A 463 -41.31 56.92 71.36
N GLN A 464 -41.24 58.23 71.11
CA GLN A 464 -40.87 58.77 69.80
C GLN A 464 -39.40 58.45 69.45
N ILE A 465 -38.48 58.60 70.41
CA ILE A 465 -37.07 58.23 70.22
C ILE A 465 -36.94 56.71 69.96
N GLN A 466 -37.69 55.87 70.66
CA GLN A 466 -37.72 54.43 70.41
C GLN A 466 -38.25 54.10 69.00
N GLY A 467 -39.24 54.85 68.51
CA GLY A 467 -39.73 54.75 67.13
C GLY A 467 -38.63 55.03 66.10
N ILE A 468 -37.87 56.11 66.30
CA ILE A 468 -36.72 56.46 65.45
C ILE A 468 -35.66 55.35 65.48
N ILE A 469 -35.32 54.83 66.67
CA ILE A 469 -34.38 53.71 66.83
C ILE A 469 -34.85 52.47 66.05
N ASN A 470 -36.13 52.12 66.16
CA ASN A 470 -36.69 50.95 65.47
C ASN A 470 -36.60 51.13 63.95
N ARG A 471 -36.87 52.34 63.44
CA ARG A 471 -36.74 52.65 62.01
C ARG A 471 -35.29 52.60 61.53
N LEU A 472 -34.36 53.23 62.24
CA LEU A 472 -32.93 53.21 61.92
C LEU A 472 -32.35 51.78 61.91
N LYS A 473 -32.86 50.89 62.77
CA LYS A 473 -32.47 49.45 62.78
C LYS A 473 -32.89 48.68 61.52
N THR A 474 -33.86 49.17 60.75
CA THR A 474 -34.29 48.50 59.51
C THR A 474 -33.32 48.75 58.34
N ILE A 475 -32.45 49.76 58.45
CA ILE A 475 -31.48 50.12 57.42
C ILE A 475 -30.36 49.07 57.40
N LYS A 476 -30.28 48.33 56.30
CA LYS A 476 -29.36 47.18 56.14
C LYS A 476 -27.93 47.63 55.84
N ALA A 477 -26.97 46.83 56.29
CA ALA A 477 -25.56 46.99 55.93
C ALA A 477 -25.35 46.85 54.42
N GLY A 478 -24.40 47.62 53.88
CA GLY A 478 -24.12 47.65 52.44
C GLY A 478 -25.01 48.59 51.62
N THR A 479 -25.76 49.48 52.29
CA THR A 479 -26.47 50.62 51.67
C THR A 479 -25.75 51.93 51.96
N THR A 480 -25.98 52.97 51.16
CA THR A 480 -25.27 54.26 51.34
C THR A 480 -25.66 54.96 52.65
N ALA A 481 -26.93 54.83 53.07
CA ALA A 481 -27.45 55.42 54.31
C ALA A 481 -26.97 54.71 55.59
N TYR A 482 -26.38 53.51 55.48
CA TYR A 482 -26.09 52.68 56.66
C TYR A 482 -25.15 53.33 57.66
N ALA A 483 -24.03 53.92 57.22
CA ALA A 483 -23.03 54.47 58.12
C ALA A 483 -23.58 55.64 58.96
N GLU A 484 -24.31 56.54 58.31
CA GLU A 484 -24.98 57.68 58.95
C GLU A 484 -26.12 57.20 59.87
N ALA A 485 -26.91 56.22 59.42
CA ALA A 485 -27.95 55.61 60.23
C ALA A 485 -27.40 54.99 61.53
N GLN A 486 -26.25 54.32 61.49
CA GLN A 486 -25.60 53.79 62.69
C GLN A 486 -25.16 54.91 63.65
N THR A 487 -24.69 56.04 63.12
CA THR A 487 -24.31 57.20 63.94
C THR A 487 -25.52 57.83 64.62
N LEU A 488 -26.63 57.98 63.90
CA LEU A 488 -27.90 58.46 64.47
C LEU A 488 -28.47 57.47 65.49
N LEU A 489 -28.35 56.17 65.23
CA LEU A 489 -28.82 55.11 66.13
C LEU A 489 -28.12 55.19 67.48
N VAL A 490 -26.79 55.34 67.49
CA VAL A 490 -26.00 55.50 68.73
C VAL A 490 -26.40 56.77 69.47
N SER A 491 -26.57 57.89 68.75
CA SER A 491 -27.01 59.16 69.35
C SER A 491 -28.39 59.06 69.99
N ALA A 492 -29.34 58.41 69.31
CA ALA A 492 -30.69 58.19 69.82
C ALA A 492 -30.71 57.27 71.06
N GLN A 493 -29.90 56.21 71.07
CA GLN A 493 -29.76 55.31 72.22
C GLN A 493 -29.20 56.01 73.46
N LYS A 494 -28.18 56.85 73.29
CA LYS A 494 -27.62 57.65 74.39
C LYS A 494 -28.64 58.60 75.01
N ARG A 495 -29.62 59.07 74.23
CA ARG A 495 -30.67 59.99 74.71
C ARG A 495 -31.80 59.29 75.47
N LEU A 496 -31.85 57.95 75.44
CA LEU A 496 -32.78 57.13 76.24
C LEU A 496 -32.18 56.69 77.59
N GLN A 497 -30.86 56.71 77.71
CA GLN A 497 -30.12 56.50 78.97
C GLN A 497 -30.17 57.77 79.81
#